data_AF-A0A3B8JN47-F1
#
_entry.id   AF-A0A3B8JN47-F1
#
_cell.length_a   1.000
_cell.length_b   1.000
_cell.length_c   1.000
_cell.angle_alpha   90.00
_cell.angle_beta   90.00
_cell.angle_gamma   90.00
#
_symmetry.space_group_name_H-M   'P 1'
#
loop_
_entity.id
_entity.type
_entity.pdbx_description
1 polymer ?
#
loop_
_entity_poly.entity_id
_entity_poly.type
_entity_poly.pdbx_seq_one_letter_code
_entity_poly.pdbx_strand_id
1 'polypeptide(L)'
;MQASTQSRDSFTACSTLPILRRNDQQKSPNEKVKYLQQRLNVYGLKIKVDGLFGAKTEAAVKEFQERINDHNPSFLVDGIVGSKTWQALGACVQA
;
A
#
# COMPACT_ATOMS: atom_id res chain seq x y z
N MET A 1 31.73 -7.77 -11.24
CA MET A 1 30.52 -8.63 -11.20
C MET A 1 29.83 -8.34 -9.88
N GLN A 2 28.73 -7.56 -9.85
CA GLN A 2 28.08 -7.17 -8.59
C GLN A 2 27.10 -8.25 -8.16
N ALA A 3 27.32 -8.77 -6.95
CA ALA A 3 26.51 -9.78 -6.28
C ALA A 3 25.68 -9.13 -5.17
N SER A 4 24.36 -9.29 -5.30
CA SER A 4 23.40 -9.62 -4.24
C SER A 4 23.45 -8.89 -2.88
N THR A 5 22.45 -8.02 -2.72
CA THR A 5 21.43 -8.09 -1.66
C THR A 5 21.89 -8.18 -0.20
N GLN A 6 22.15 -7.02 0.43
CA GLN A 6 21.84 -6.86 1.85
C GLN A 6 21.78 -5.38 2.28
N SER A 7 20.74 -4.64 1.90
CA SER A 7 20.37 -3.40 2.62
C SER A 7 19.42 -3.78 3.76
N ARG A 8 20.00 -4.39 4.80
CA ARG A 8 19.38 -4.48 6.12
C ARG A 8 19.38 -3.06 6.71
N ASP A 9 18.30 -2.75 7.42
CA ASP A 9 18.14 -1.50 8.19
C ASP A 9 17.83 -0.24 7.37
N SER A 10 16.82 -0.32 6.49
CA SER A 10 16.07 0.87 6.10
C SER A 10 14.69 0.79 6.74
N PHE A 11 14.50 1.49 7.86
CA PHE A 11 13.16 1.92 8.25
C PHE A 11 12.60 2.67 7.04
N THR A 12 11.77 1.99 6.25
CA THR A 12 11.46 2.41 4.88
C THR A 12 10.67 3.71 4.97
N ALA A 13 11.31 4.83 4.63
CA ALA A 13 10.66 6.11 4.55
C ALA A 13 9.52 6.04 3.52
N CYS A 14 8.41 6.73 3.79
CA CYS A 14 7.23 6.67 2.92
C CYS A 14 7.46 7.17 1.49
N SER A 15 8.60 7.85 1.27
CA SER A 15 9.07 8.35 -0.01
C SER A 15 9.71 7.27 -0.90
N THR A 16 10.06 6.10 -0.36
CA THR A 16 10.65 4.98 -1.13
C THR A 16 9.62 3.94 -1.56
N LEU A 17 8.36 4.07 -1.13
CA LEU A 17 7.30 3.15 -1.51
C LEU A 17 6.68 3.58 -2.85
N PRO A 18 6.53 2.64 -3.80
CA PRO A 18 5.92 2.95 -5.09
C PRO A 18 4.44 3.30 -4.93
N ILE A 19 3.96 4.12 -5.85
CA ILE A 19 2.53 4.40 -5.99
C ILE A 19 1.86 3.14 -6.55
N LEU A 20 0.88 2.58 -5.83
CA LEU A 20 0.12 1.41 -6.31
C LEU A 20 -1.26 1.84 -6.81
N ARG A 21 -1.66 1.35 -8.00
CA ARG A 21 -2.99 1.55 -8.60
C ARG A 21 -3.36 0.35 -9.47
N ARG A 22 -4.66 0.08 -9.65
CA ARG A 22 -5.20 -1.07 -10.41
C ARG A 22 -4.75 -1.15 -11.87
N ASN A 23 -4.40 -0.01 -12.47
CA ASN A 23 -3.97 0.09 -13.87
C ASN A 23 -2.46 0.34 -14.07
N ASP A 24 -1.67 0.40 -13.00
CA ASP A 24 -0.22 0.33 -13.15
C ASP A 24 0.11 -1.11 -13.50
N GLN A 25 1.00 -1.34 -14.47
CA GLN A 25 1.33 -2.65 -15.04
C GLN A 25 1.96 -3.63 -14.03
N GLN A 26 1.22 -4.00 -13.00
CA GLN A 26 1.51 -5.06 -12.05
C GLN A 26 1.20 -6.39 -12.72
N LYS A 27 1.94 -6.68 -13.79
CA LYS A 27 1.90 -7.94 -14.52
C LYS A 27 2.39 -9.12 -13.67
N SER A 28 3.05 -8.81 -12.54
CA SER A 28 3.65 -9.76 -11.63
C SER A 28 3.27 -9.47 -10.17
N PRO A 29 3.20 -10.50 -9.31
CA PRO A 29 2.97 -10.32 -7.88
C PRO A 29 4.02 -9.39 -7.27
N ASN A 30 3.58 -8.33 -6.62
CA ASN A 30 4.44 -7.36 -5.98
C ASN A 30 4.39 -7.54 -4.45
N GLU A 31 5.55 -7.66 -3.82
CA GLU A 31 5.67 -7.82 -2.37
C GLU A 31 5.04 -6.65 -1.61
N LYS A 32 5.13 -5.42 -2.14
CA LYS A 32 4.48 -4.24 -1.56
C LYS A 32 2.96 -4.36 -1.58
N VAL A 33 2.39 -4.92 -2.65
CA VAL A 33 0.94 -5.15 -2.74
C VAL A 33 0.52 -6.24 -1.76
N LYS A 34 1.31 -7.30 -1.59
CA LYS A 34 1.05 -8.31 -0.53
C LYS A 34 1.03 -7.66 0.84
N TYR A 35 2.00 -6.80 1.12
CA TYR A 35 2.07 -6.08 2.38
C TYR A 35 0.87 -5.16 2.60
N LEU A 36 0.47 -4.40 1.58
CA LEU A 36 -0.77 -3.62 1.57
C LEU A 36 -1.98 -4.51 1.88
N GLN A 37 -2.12 -5.64 1.19
CA GLN A 37 -3.26 -6.54 1.37
C GLN A 37 -3.31 -7.12 2.79
N GLN A 38 -2.16 -7.46 3.38
CA GLN A 38 -2.05 -7.87 4.78
C GLN A 38 -2.50 -6.75 5.72
N ARG A 39 -2.04 -5.51 5.50
CA ARG A 39 -2.44 -4.35 6.31
C ARG A 39 -3.94 -4.08 6.21
N LEU A 40 -4.51 -4.10 5.01
CA LEU A 40 -5.96 -3.94 4.80
C LEU A 40 -6.76 -5.04 5.53
N ASN A 41 -6.24 -6.27 5.59
CA ASN A 41 -6.84 -7.35 6.37
C ASN A 41 -6.82 -7.09 7.88
N VAL A 42 -5.76 -6.48 8.41
CA VAL A 42 -5.70 -6.05 9.82
C VAL A 42 -6.80 -5.03 10.12
N TYR A 43 -7.14 -4.16 9.16
CA TYR A 43 -8.26 -3.21 9.25
C TYR A 43 -9.65 -3.84 9.00
N GLY A 44 -9.73 -5.15 8.79
CA GLY A 44 -10.97 -5.91 8.68
C GLY A 44 -11.49 -6.13 7.25
N LEU A 45 -10.74 -5.73 6.22
CA LEU A 45 -11.21 -5.74 4.81
C LEU A 45 -11.20 -7.13 4.13
N LYS A 46 -10.70 -8.17 4.81
CA LYS A 46 -10.73 -9.59 4.41
C LYS A 46 -10.55 -9.85 2.89
N ILE A 47 -9.50 -9.29 2.30
CA ILE A 47 -9.09 -9.51 0.92
C ILE A 47 -8.00 -10.59 0.78
N LYS A 48 -7.87 -11.13 -0.44
CA LYS A 48 -6.83 -12.10 -0.77
C LYS A 48 -5.46 -11.42 -0.84
N VAL A 49 -4.44 -12.07 -0.27
CA VAL A 49 -3.04 -11.62 -0.32
C VAL A 49 -2.32 -12.33 -1.47
N ASP A 50 -2.62 -11.93 -2.70
CA ASP A 50 -2.02 -12.49 -3.92
C ASP A 50 -0.86 -11.64 -4.48
N GLY A 51 -0.70 -10.41 -4.00
CA GLY A 51 0.29 -9.46 -4.50
C GLY A 51 -0.10 -8.76 -5.79
N LEU A 52 -1.36 -8.89 -6.22
CA LEU A 52 -1.90 -8.22 -7.39
C LEU A 52 -2.88 -7.13 -6.96
N PHE A 53 -2.70 -5.93 -7.50
CA PHE A 53 -3.63 -4.83 -7.25
C PHE A 53 -4.84 -4.96 -8.18
N GLY A 54 -5.71 -5.93 -7.89
CA GLY A 54 -6.97 -6.13 -8.60
C GLY A 54 -8.10 -5.23 -8.12
N ALA A 55 -9.29 -5.41 -8.69
CA ALA A 55 -10.48 -4.65 -8.32
C ALA A 55 -10.85 -4.77 -6.83
N LYS A 56 -10.67 -5.97 -6.24
CA LYS A 56 -10.90 -6.20 -4.80
C LYS A 56 -9.93 -5.41 -3.92
N THR A 57 -8.64 -5.41 -4.29
CA THR A 57 -7.62 -4.64 -3.57
C THR A 57 -7.93 -3.14 -3.66
N GLU A 58 -8.28 -2.63 -4.84
CA GLU A 58 -8.66 -1.22 -4.97
C GLU A 58 -9.92 -0.87 -4.15
N ALA A 59 -10.95 -1.72 -4.16
CA ALA A 59 -12.16 -1.47 -3.38
C ALA A 59 -11.84 -1.38 -1.88
N ALA A 60 -10.99 -2.29 -1.38
CA ALA A 60 -10.52 -2.25 0.00
C ALA A 60 -9.66 -1.02 0.31
N VAL A 61 -8.80 -0.60 -0.63
CA VAL A 61 -8.05 0.66 -0.49
C VAL A 61 -9.01 1.84 -0.42
N LYS A 62 -9.99 1.93 -1.32
CA LYS A 62 -10.98 3.01 -1.31
C LYS A 62 -11.73 3.06 0.00
N GLU A 63 -12.24 1.93 0.48
CA GLU A 63 -12.94 1.88 1.77
C GLU A 63 -12.04 2.33 2.92
N PHE A 64 -10.76 1.93 2.91
CA PHE A 64 -9.79 2.42 3.90
C PHE A 64 -9.56 3.93 3.80
N GLN A 65 -9.43 4.47 2.58
CA GLN A 65 -9.27 5.90 2.34
C GLN A 65 -10.52 6.69 2.73
N GLU A 66 -11.73 6.14 2.53
CA GLU A 66 -12.99 6.74 2.99
C GLU A 66 -13.01 6.87 4.50
N ARG A 67 -12.59 5.82 5.22
CA ARG A 67 -12.46 5.86 6.68
C ARG A 67 -11.47 6.92 7.15
N ILE A 68 -10.37 7.14 6.42
CA ILE A 68 -9.44 8.23 6.73
C ILE A 68 -10.06 9.58 6.39
N ASN A 69 -10.76 9.68 5.25
CA ASN A 69 -11.39 10.93 4.82
C ASN A 69 -12.42 11.42 5.83
N ASP A 70 -13.17 10.51 6.46
CA ASP A 70 -14.10 10.81 7.55
C ASP A 70 -13.43 11.57 8.71
N HIS A 71 -12.21 11.17 9.08
CA HIS A 71 -11.42 11.85 10.11
C HIS A 71 -10.51 12.98 9.57
N ASN A 72 -10.19 12.96 8.28
CA ASN A 72 -9.29 13.89 7.63
C ASN A 72 -9.77 14.20 6.20
N PRO A 73 -10.59 15.25 6.02
CA PRO A 73 -11.22 15.58 4.74
C PRO A 73 -10.23 15.95 3.63
N SER A 74 -8.95 16.16 3.97
CA SER A 74 -7.88 16.40 2.99
C SER A 74 -7.35 15.12 2.32
N PHE A 75 -7.87 13.96 2.69
CA PHE A 75 -7.46 12.67 2.15
C PHE A 75 -8.31 12.28 0.94
N LEU A 76 -7.70 11.96 -0.21
CA LEU A 76 -8.45 11.61 -1.41
C LEU A 76 -8.79 10.11 -1.46
N VAL A 77 -10.03 9.80 -1.86
CA VAL A 77 -10.54 8.44 -2.07
C VAL A 77 -10.43 8.08 -3.55
N ASP A 78 -9.20 7.96 -4.03
CA ASP A 78 -8.88 7.70 -5.44
C ASP A 78 -8.59 6.21 -5.72
N GLY A 79 -8.42 5.39 -4.68
CA GLY A 79 -7.98 4.00 -4.80
C GLY A 79 -6.49 3.85 -5.12
N ILE A 80 -5.71 4.91 -4.97
CA ILE A 80 -4.27 4.97 -5.23
C ILE A 80 -3.53 4.97 -3.90
N VAL A 81 -2.59 4.04 -3.74
CA VAL A 81 -1.75 3.95 -2.55
C VAL A 81 -0.46 4.72 -2.78
N GLY A 82 -0.48 6.00 -2.41
CA GLY A 82 0.71 6.86 -2.34
C GLY A 82 1.28 6.95 -0.93
N SER A 83 2.29 7.80 -0.74
CA SER A 83 2.98 7.98 0.54
C SER A 83 2.04 8.31 1.71
N LYS A 84 1.02 9.14 1.49
CA LYS A 84 0.01 9.44 2.54
C LYS A 84 -0.76 8.19 2.96
N THR A 85 -1.20 7.37 2.01
CA THR A 85 -1.91 6.11 2.27
C THR A 85 -1.00 5.13 3.00
N TRP A 86 0.25 5.01 2.57
CA TRP A 86 1.26 4.16 3.21
C TRP A 86 1.53 4.57 4.67
N GLN A 87 1.60 5.87 4.95
CA GLN A 87 1.75 6.40 6.29
C GLN A 87 0.53 6.07 7.16
N ALA A 88 -0.67 6.27 6.63
CA ALA A 88 -1.90 5.93 7.34
C ALA A 88 -2.05 4.42 7.61
N LEU A 89 -1.52 3.57 6.73
CA LEU A 89 -1.45 2.11 6.95
C LEU A 89 -0.38 1.70 7.98
N GLY A 90 0.44 2.64 8.46
CA GLY A 90 1.60 2.34 9.32
C GLY A 90 2.67 1.50 8.61
N ALA A 91 2.72 1.57 7.27
CA ALA A 91 3.71 0.84 6.46
C ALA A 91 5.10 1.50 6.47
N CYS A 92 5.14 2.78 6.84
CA CYS A 92 6.33 3.61 6.91
C CYS A 92 6.21 4.52 8.14
N VAL A 93 7.34 5.00 8.64
CA VAL A 93 7.38 6.13 9.57
C VAL A 93 8.15 7.25 8.87
N GLN A 94 7.68 8.50 8.96
CA GLN A 94 8.51 9.65 8.61
C GLN A 94 9.46 9.87 9.77
N ALA A 95 10.74 9.59 9.55
CA ALA A 95 11.83 10.03 10.43
C ALA A 95 12.10 11.52 10.19
#